data_AF-A0A1F7F4V1-F1
#
_entry.id   AF-A0A1F7F4V1-F1
#
_cell.length_a   1.000
_cell.length_b   1.000
_cell.length_c   1.000
_cell.angle_alpha   90.00
_cell.angle_beta   90.00
_cell.angle_gamma   90.00
#
_symmetry.space_group_name_H-M   'P 1'
#
loop_
_entity.id
_entity.type
_entity.pdbx_description
1 polymer ?
#
loop_
_entity_poly.entity_id
_entity_poly.type
_entity_poly.pdbx_seq_one_letter_code
_entity_poly.pdbx_strand_id
1 'polypeptide(L)'
;MTWLIEIYKTCLGRLYGSFLGSRCLIDIPIGFPEGKEERLCDIKARKFIKPRGSSVFPVPCKEAVYADDDKRANEINRQVRGKGLSKQSLAIRFKIREVDEFLNRHPDLLKESHPEVCFKAFAEDETIQSKHSHDGWIQRLRIISEQIPPLVGSFKKIREQYLKSTVKGSDIMDAMIMAIAAWKAEGMNYTTFPEQEESCNIHYSGG
;
A
#
# COMPACT_ATOMS: atom_id res chain seq x y z
N MET A 1 -3.93 23.96 6.63
CA MET A 1 -3.52 23.04 5.55
C MET A 1 -4.76 22.34 5.02
N THR A 2 -5.00 22.39 3.72
CA THR A 2 -6.18 21.80 3.07
C THR A 2 -5.72 20.62 2.23
N TRP A 3 -6.31 19.45 2.43
CA TRP A 3 -5.99 18.24 1.67
C TRP A 3 -6.99 18.08 0.54
N LEU A 4 -6.48 17.92 -0.68
CA LEU A 4 -7.27 17.58 -1.86
C LEU A 4 -7.40 16.06 -1.93
N ILE A 5 -8.62 15.55 -2.16
CA ILE A 5 -8.87 14.12 -2.28
C ILE A 5 -9.66 13.87 -3.55
N GLU A 6 -9.10 13.04 -4.41
CA GLU A 6 -9.63 12.76 -5.73
C GLU A 6 -9.66 11.24 -5.96
N ILE A 7 -10.69 10.79 -6.69
CA ILE A 7 -10.84 9.39 -7.06
C ILE A 7 -10.66 9.27 -8.56
N TYR A 8 -9.67 8.49 -8.95
CA TYR A 8 -9.38 8.23 -10.35
C TYR A 8 -9.80 6.81 -10.71
N LYS A 9 -10.58 6.69 -11.79
CA LYS A 9 -10.93 5.39 -12.41
C LYS A 9 -9.93 4.94 -13.47
N THR A 10 -8.91 5.76 -13.74
CA THR A 10 -8.00 5.64 -14.88
C THR A 10 -6.67 5.01 -14.50
N CYS A 11 -5.90 4.60 -15.51
CA CYS A 11 -4.55 4.07 -15.33
C CYS A 11 -3.55 5.14 -14.85
N LEU A 12 -2.47 4.71 -14.20
CA LEU A 12 -1.41 5.56 -13.65
C LEU A 12 -0.83 6.56 -14.67
N GLY A 13 -0.81 6.17 -15.96
CA GLY A 13 -0.31 7.01 -17.05
C GLY A 13 -1.02 8.36 -17.18
N ARG A 14 -2.29 8.49 -16.76
CA ARG A 14 -3.02 9.76 -16.79
C ARG A 14 -2.76 10.65 -15.57
N LEU A 15 -2.12 10.11 -14.53
CA LEU A 15 -1.84 10.80 -13.27
C LEU A 15 -0.38 11.22 -13.13
N TYR A 16 0.46 10.89 -14.12
CA TYR A 16 1.88 11.23 -14.15
C TYR A 16 2.15 12.69 -13.76
N GLY A 17 1.46 13.65 -14.42
CA GLY A 17 1.64 15.08 -14.15
C GLY A 17 1.32 15.50 -12.71
N SER A 18 0.39 14.79 -12.06
CA SER A 18 -0.01 15.06 -10.67
C SER A 18 1.00 14.54 -9.65
N PHE A 19 1.93 13.67 -10.05
CA PHE A 19 2.94 13.09 -9.15
C PHE A 19 4.29 13.80 -9.21
N LEU A 20 4.51 14.67 -10.20
CA LEU A 20 5.80 15.32 -10.39
C LEU A 20 6.18 16.19 -9.19
N GLY A 21 7.38 15.96 -8.64
CA GLY A 21 7.92 16.71 -7.51
C GLY A 21 7.28 16.37 -6.16
N SER A 22 6.44 15.34 -6.09
CA SER A 22 5.78 14.90 -4.85
C SER A 22 6.17 13.45 -4.49
N ARG A 23 6.19 13.11 -3.21
CA ARG A 23 6.34 11.72 -2.77
C ARG A 23 5.00 10.98 -2.85
N CYS A 24 4.91 9.95 -3.68
CA CYS A 24 3.71 9.14 -3.83
C CYS A 24 3.91 7.73 -3.28
N LEU A 25 3.09 7.35 -2.30
CA LEU A 25 3.05 5.99 -1.75
C LEU A 25 1.87 5.21 -2.33
N ILE A 26 2.10 3.96 -2.73
CA ILE A 26 1.08 3.06 -3.26
C ILE A 26 1.05 1.73 -2.51
N ASP A 27 -0.15 1.19 -2.29
CA ASP A 27 -0.38 -0.16 -1.75
C ASP A 27 -0.40 -1.21 -2.87
N ILE A 28 0.68 -1.22 -3.65
CA ILE A 28 0.94 -2.23 -4.68
C ILE A 28 2.42 -2.59 -4.60
N PRO A 29 2.76 -3.90 -4.57
CA PRO A 29 4.13 -4.34 -4.61
C PRO A 29 4.92 -3.78 -5.80
N ILE A 30 6.10 -3.23 -5.53
CA ILE A 30 7.09 -2.80 -6.51
C ILE A 30 8.28 -3.78 -6.47
N GLY A 31 8.64 -4.30 -7.64
CA GLY A 31 9.67 -5.34 -7.77
C GLY A 31 9.15 -6.75 -7.48
N PHE A 32 9.98 -7.75 -7.80
CA PHE A 32 9.60 -9.16 -7.78
C PHE A 32 10.53 -9.97 -6.88
N PRO A 33 10.06 -11.07 -6.30
CA PRO A 33 10.92 -11.97 -5.53
C PRO A 33 11.82 -12.79 -6.46
N GLU A 34 13.04 -13.10 -6.00
CA GLU A 34 14.00 -13.94 -6.71
C GLU A 34 13.87 -15.42 -6.32
N GLY A 35 13.92 -16.32 -7.31
CA GLY A 35 13.92 -17.76 -7.10
C GLY A 35 12.72 -18.25 -6.27
N LYS A 36 12.97 -18.86 -5.11
CA LYS A 36 11.95 -19.31 -4.14
C LYS A 36 11.82 -18.40 -2.91
N GLU A 37 12.75 -17.48 -2.71
CA GLU A 37 12.83 -16.63 -1.51
C GLU A 37 11.84 -15.46 -1.55
N GLU A 38 11.21 -15.14 -0.42
CA GLU A 38 10.33 -13.97 -0.33
C GLU A 38 11.13 -12.67 -0.25
N ARG A 39 10.54 -11.55 -0.68
CA ARG A 39 11.22 -10.26 -0.57
C ARG A 39 11.47 -9.95 0.90
N LEU A 40 12.69 -9.52 1.22
CA LEU A 40 13.08 -9.19 2.59
C LEU A 40 12.16 -8.11 3.20
N CYS A 41 11.71 -7.16 2.38
CA CYS A 41 10.80 -6.10 2.80
C CYS A 41 9.44 -6.64 3.26
N ASP A 42 8.88 -7.66 2.58
CA ASP A 42 7.63 -8.32 2.97
C ASP A 42 7.78 -9.08 4.30
N ILE A 43 8.89 -9.79 4.47
CA ILE A 43 9.19 -10.53 5.70
C ILE A 43 9.24 -9.58 6.90
N LYS A 44 9.96 -8.46 6.76
CA LYS A 44 10.10 -7.45 7.81
C LYS A 44 8.78 -6.74 8.08
N ALA A 45 8.03 -6.34 7.05
CA ALA A 45 6.71 -5.73 7.21
C ALA A 45 5.74 -6.65 7.98
N ARG A 46 5.69 -7.95 7.65
CA ARG A 46 4.87 -8.92 8.39
C ARG A 46 5.24 -9.06 9.85
N LYS A 47 6.54 -9.00 10.15
CA LYS A 47 7.03 -9.04 11.54
C LYS A 47 6.61 -7.79 12.31
N PHE A 48 6.70 -6.62 11.66
CA PHE A 48 6.36 -5.32 12.25
C PHE A 48 4.87 -5.21 12.61
N ILE A 49 3.98 -5.66 11.73
CA ILE A 49 2.53 -5.53 11.92
C ILE A 49 1.89 -6.71 12.66
N LYS A 50 2.67 -7.59 13.31
CA LYS A 50 2.10 -8.71 14.09
C LYS A 50 1.04 -8.19 15.09
N PRO A 51 -0.09 -8.89 15.24
CA PRO A 51 -0.44 -10.21 14.69
C PRO A 51 -1.04 -10.18 13.27
N ARG A 52 -1.06 -9.02 12.60
CA ARG A 52 -1.74 -8.80 11.32
C ARG A 52 -0.90 -9.16 10.08
N GLY A 53 0.22 -9.86 10.23
CA GLY A 53 1.13 -10.17 9.12
C GLY A 53 0.50 -10.94 7.94
N SER A 54 -0.69 -11.52 8.08
CA SER A 54 -1.42 -12.12 6.95
C SER A 54 -1.98 -11.12 5.94
N SER A 55 -2.00 -9.82 6.24
CA SER A 55 -2.40 -8.76 5.31
C SER A 55 -1.35 -8.45 4.24
N VAL A 56 -0.07 -8.71 4.52
CA VAL A 56 1.03 -8.55 3.55
C VAL A 56 1.21 -9.88 2.81
N PHE A 57 0.47 -10.01 1.71
CA PHE A 57 0.45 -11.22 0.89
C PHE A 57 1.76 -11.41 0.12
N PRO A 58 2.19 -12.66 -0.12
CA PRO A 58 3.32 -12.93 -0.99
C PRO A 58 3.09 -12.39 -2.41
N VAL A 59 4.10 -11.72 -2.95
CA VAL A 59 4.11 -11.20 -4.31
C VAL A 59 4.30 -12.35 -5.31
N PRO A 60 3.52 -12.41 -6.41
CA PRO A 60 3.76 -13.38 -7.48
C PRO A 60 5.14 -13.21 -8.12
N CYS A 61 5.70 -14.28 -8.71
CA CYS A 61 6.87 -14.13 -9.58
C CYS A 61 6.52 -13.30 -10.83
N LYS A 62 7.52 -12.70 -11.47
CA LYS A 62 7.32 -11.81 -12.63
C LYS A 62 6.55 -12.52 -13.74
N GLU A 63 6.90 -13.76 -14.06
CA GLU A 63 6.26 -14.56 -15.11
C GLU A 63 4.78 -14.80 -14.81
N ALA A 64 4.44 -15.06 -13.55
CA ALA A 64 3.05 -15.18 -13.12
C ALA A 64 2.30 -13.85 -13.26
N VAL A 65 2.95 -12.71 -12.99
CA VAL A 65 2.38 -11.37 -13.20
C VAL A 65 2.08 -11.06 -14.66
N TYR A 66 2.74 -11.70 -15.62
CA TYR A 66 2.52 -11.47 -17.05
C TYR A 66 1.67 -12.54 -17.77
N ALA A 67 1.25 -13.61 -17.09
CA ALA A 67 0.44 -14.70 -17.66
C ALA A 67 -0.94 -14.25 -18.20
N ASP A 68 -1.52 -14.96 -19.17
CA ASP A 68 -2.79 -14.49 -19.78
C ASP A 68 -4.01 -14.67 -18.87
N ASP A 69 -3.97 -15.65 -17.96
CA ASP A 69 -5.09 -15.98 -17.07
C ASP A 69 -4.63 -16.43 -15.67
N ASP A 70 -5.57 -16.44 -14.73
CA ASP A 70 -5.34 -16.77 -13.32
C ASP A 70 -4.86 -18.21 -13.10
N LYS A 71 -5.35 -19.17 -13.90
CA LYS A 71 -4.95 -20.58 -13.79
C LYS A 71 -3.49 -20.71 -14.20
N ARG A 72 -3.12 -20.11 -15.33
CA ARG A 72 -1.74 -20.10 -15.82
C ARG A 72 -0.80 -19.37 -14.89
N ALA A 73 -1.21 -18.21 -14.36
CA ALA A 73 -0.44 -17.46 -13.36
C ALA A 73 -0.15 -18.31 -12.13
N ASN A 74 -1.14 -19.04 -11.62
CA ASN A 74 -0.99 -19.89 -10.45
C ASN A 74 -0.08 -21.11 -10.72
N GLU A 75 -0.20 -21.75 -11.89
CA GLU A 75 0.70 -22.83 -12.30
C GLU A 75 2.16 -22.36 -12.39
N ILE A 76 2.40 -21.25 -13.08
CA ILE A 76 3.74 -20.66 -13.20
C ILE A 76 4.30 -20.34 -11.81
N ASN A 77 3.52 -19.71 -10.94
CA ASN A 77 3.98 -19.37 -9.60
C ASN A 77 4.30 -20.63 -8.78
N ARG A 78 3.53 -21.72 -8.92
CA ARG A 78 3.87 -23.00 -8.26
C ARG A 78 5.20 -23.56 -8.74
N GLN A 79 5.49 -23.46 -10.04
CA GLN A 79 6.74 -23.95 -10.63
C GLN A 79 7.94 -23.13 -10.14
N VAL A 80 7.86 -21.80 -10.21
CA VAL A 80 8.97 -20.90 -9.86
C VAL A 80 9.15 -20.79 -8.34
N ARG A 81 8.04 -20.61 -7.60
CA ARG A 81 8.04 -20.27 -6.17
C ARG A 81 7.80 -21.47 -5.25
N GLY A 82 7.39 -22.62 -5.78
CA GLY A 82 6.98 -23.78 -4.99
C GLY A 82 5.63 -23.63 -4.27
N LYS A 83 4.90 -22.52 -4.49
CA LYS A 83 3.62 -22.23 -3.83
C LYS A 83 2.62 -21.58 -4.79
N GLY A 84 1.35 -21.86 -4.57
CA GLY A 84 0.26 -21.22 -5.32
C GLY A 84 0.02 -19.77 -4.90
N LEU A 85 -0.73 -19.06 -5.73
CA LEU A 85 -1.20 -17.70 -5.46
C LEU A 85 -2.52 -17.73 -4.67
N SER A 86 -2.64 -16.81 -3.72
CA SER A 86 -3.90 -16.53 -3.07
C SER A 86 -4.86 -15.81 -4.02
N LYS A 87 -6.16 -15.80 -3.71
CA LYS A 87 -7.15 -15.00 -4.46
C LYS A 87 -6.77 -13.51 -4.48
N GLN A 88 -6.22 -13.02 -3.37
CA GLN A 88 -5.77 -11.64 -3.23
C GLN A 88 -4.56 -11.36 -4.14
N SER A 89 -3.56 -12.24 -4.13
CA SER A 89 -2.37 -12.12 -5.00
C SER A 89 -2.74 -12.17 -6.49
N LEU A 90 -3.71 -13.01 -6.87
CA LEU A 90 -4.25 -13.04 -8.24
C LEU A 90 -4.99 -11.75 -8.60
N ALA A 91 -5.84 -11.25 -7.69
CA ALA A 91 -6.64 -10.04 -7.94
C ALA A 91 -5.78 -8.79 -8.16
N ILE A 92 -4.66 -8.65 -7.44
CA ILE A 92 -3.75 -7.49 -7.57
C ILE A 92 -2.72 -7.64 -8.68
N ARG A 93 -2.58 -8.83 -9.27
CA ARG A 93 -1.58 -9.17 -10.29
C ARG A 93 -1.55 -8.17 -11.45
N PHE A 94 -2.71 -7.82 -12.00
CA PHE A 94 -2.82 -6.85 -13.10
C PHE A 94 -2.38 -5.45 -12.69
N LYS A 95 -2.56 -5.08 -11.42
CA LYS A 95 -2.09 -3.80 -10.87
C LYS A 95 -0.59 -3.79 -10.65
N ILE A 96 0.00 -4.91 -10.23
CA ILE A 96 1.46 -5.06 -10.18
C ILE A 96 2.05 -4.90 -11.59
N ARG A 97 1.45 -5.53 -12.60
CA ARG A 97 1.86 -5.35 -14.00
C ARG A 97 1.78 -3.90 -14.46
N GLU A 98 0.66 -3.22 -14.17
CA GLU A 98 0.45 -1.81 -14.52
C GLU A 98 1.53 -0.91 -13.88
N VAL A 99 1.86 -1.16 -12.60
CA VAL A 99 2.90 -0.42 -11.88
C VAL A 99 4.30 -0.71 -12.43
N ASP A 100 4.63 -1.97 -12.73
CA ASP A 100 5.91 -2.37 -13.33
C ASP A 100 6.13 -1.69 -14.69
N GLU A 101 5.12 -1.73 -15.57
CA GLU A 101 5.15 -1.05 -16.88
C GLU A 101 5.20 0.49 -16.77
N PHE A 102 4.61 1.06 -15.71
CA PHE A 102 4.67 2.49 -15.44
C PHE A 102 6.07 2.92 -14.95
N LEU A 103 6.63 2.23 -13.97
CA LEU A 103 7.94 2.54 -13.39
C LEU A 103 9.10 2.31 -14.36
N ASN A 104 8.97 1.37 -15.30
CA ASN A 104 9.93 1.21 -16.39
C ASN A 104 10.07 2.48 -17.26
N ARG A 105 9.01 3.31 -17.35
CA ARG A 105 9.04 4.58 -18.11
C ARG A 105 9.30 5.78 -17.22
N HIS A 106 8.93 5.69 -15.95
CA HIS A 106 9.06 6.76 -14.98
C HIS A 106 9.69 6.23 -13.68
N PRO A 107 11.02 6.01 -13.68
CA PRO A 107 11.72 5.58 -12.49
C PRO A 107 11.45 6.54 -11.33
N ASP A 108 11.40 5.99 -10.11
CA ASP A 108 11.30 6.74 -8.85
C ASP A 108 10.02 7.53 -8.54
N LEU A 109 9.04 7.60 -9.44
CA LEU A 109 7.82 8.35 -9.18
C LEU A 109 6.91 7.77 -8.11
N LEU A 110 6.90 6.45 -7.95
CA LEU A 110 6.07 5.76 -6.97
C LEU A 110 6.97 4.96 -6.04
N LYS A 111 6.60 4.92 -4.76
CA LYS A 111 7.24 4.06 -3.77
C LYS A 111 6.17 3.18 -3.11
N GLU A 112 6.55 1.96 -2.78
CA GLU A 112 5.65 0.98 -2.16
C GLU A 112 5.49 1.29 -0.66
N SER A 113 4.24 1.25 -0.19
CA SER A 113 3.91 1.22 1.23
C SER A 113 2.68 0.38 1.50
N HIS A 114 2.50 -0.06 2.74
CA HIS A 114 1.35 -0.86 3.16
C HIS A 114 0.55 -0.12 4.25
N PRO A 115 -0.76 0.09 4.11
CA PRO A 115 -1.57 0.85 5.06
C PRO A 115 -1.47 0.36 6.51
N GLU A 116 -1.44 -0.96 6.74
CA GLU A 116 -1.29 -1.48 8.11
C GLU A 116 0.10 -1.20 8.70
N VAL A 117 1.15 -1.08 7.86
CA VAL A 117 2.48 -0.65 8.31
C VAL A 117 2.42 0.82 8.70
N CYS A 118 1.81 1.68 7.87
CA CYS A 118 1.63 3.10 8.20
C CYS A 118 0.81 3.29 9.49
N PHE A 119 -0.33 2.60 9.63
CA PHE A 119 -1.13 2.67 10.85
C PHE A 119 -0.33 2.22 12.07
N LYS A 120 0.39 1.09 11.99
CA LYS A 120 1.20 0.59 13.11
C LYS A 120 2.30 1.57 13.50
N ALA A 121 2.91 2.24 12.52
CA ALA A 121 3.94 3.25 12.75
C ALA A 121 3.43 4.49 13.50
N PHE A 122 2.15 4.84 13.36
CA PHE A 122 1.53 5.95 14.08
C PHE A 122 0.80 5.55 15.38
N ALA A 123 0.79 4.26 15.74
CA ALA A 123 -0.05 3.75 16.82
C ALA A 123 0.66 3.60 18.17
N GLU A 124 1.84 4.21 18.37
CA GLU A 124 2.56 4.26 19.67
C GLU A 124 2.53 2.92 20.44
N ASP A 125 3.05 1.86 19.79
CA ASP A 125 3.08 0.46 20.27
C ASP A 125 1.73 -0.30 20.34
N GLU A 126 0.58 0.35 20.17
CA GLU A 126 -0.71 -0.33 20.16
C GLU A 126 -0.81 -1.39 19.05
N THR A 127 -1.52 -2.48 19.34
CA THR A 127 -1.86 -3.47 18.32
C THR A 127 -2.95 -2.93 17.39
N ILE A 128 -2.71 -2.98 16.08
CA ILE A 128 -3.70 -2.58 15.09
C ILE A 128 -4.80 -3.63 15.00
N GLN A 129 -6.03 -3.19 15.29
CA GLN A 129 -7.23 -4.00 15.17
C GLN A 129 -7.62 -4.20 13.71
N SER A 130 -8.39 -5.26 13.43
CA SER A 130 -8.88 -5.57 12.09
C SER A 130 -9.68 -4.40 11.49
N LYS A 131 -9.42 -4.03 10.23
CA LYS A 131 -10.22 -3.01 9.52
C LYS A 131 -11.68 -3.42 9.26
N HIS A 132 -12.06 -4.63 9.62
CA HIS A 132 -13.42 -5.15 9.55
C HIS A 132 -14.17 -5.10 10.89
N SER A 133 -13.50 -4.81 12.01
CA SER A 133 -14.16 -4.65 13.32
C SER A 133 -14.51 -3.19 13.59
N HIS A 134 -15.55 -2.97 14.39
CA HIS A 134 -15.94 -1.62 14.82
C HIS A 134 -14.78 -0.89 15.52
N ASP A 135 -14.09 -1.56 16.43
CA ASP A 135 -12.94 -0.99 17.15
C ASP A 135 -11.78 -0.63 16.21
N GLY A 136 -11.52 -1.45 15.18
CA GLY A 136 -10.49 -1.14 14.20
C GLY A 136 -10.83 0.03 13.29
N TRP A 137 -12.11 0.34 13.11
CA TRP A 137 -12.54 1.58 12.46
C TRP A 137 -12.29 2.80 13.34
N ILE A 138 -12.70 2.73 14.62
CA ILE A 138 -12.48 3.81 15.58
C ILE A 138 -10.99 4.10 15.73
N GLN A 139 -10.17 3.06 15.89
CA GLN A 139 -8.72 3.20 16.04
C GLN A 139 -8.09 3.92 14.83
N ARG A 140 -8.47 3.57 13.60
CA ARG A 140 -7.94 4.21 12.39
C ARG A 140 -8.34 5.68 12.27
N LEU A 141 -9.60 6.00 12.60
CA LEU A 141 -10.07 7.39 12.61
C LEU A 141 -9.34 8.22 13.68
N ARG A 142 -9.10 7.64 14.86
CA ARG A 142 -8.34 8.28 15.94
C ARG A 142 -6.91 8.59 15.47
N ILE A 143 -6.20 7.58 14.95
CA ILE A 143 -4.83 7.74 14.44
C ILE A 143 -4.77 8.84 13.37
N ILE A 144 -5.68 8.82 12.39
CA ILE A 144 -5.73 9.86 11.35
C ILE A 144 -5.99 11.25 11.97
N SER A 145 -6.91 11.34 12.93
CA SER A 145 -7.26 12.59 13.59
C SER A 145 -6.12 13.16 14.43
N GLU A 146 -5.33 12.33 15.10
CA GLU A 146 -4.18 12.74 15.90
C GLU A 146 -3.07 13.32 15.02
N GLN A 147 -2.90 12.80 13.79
CA GLN A 147 -1.92 13.33 12.86
C GLN A 147 -2.41 14.61 12.18
N ILE A 148 -3.65 14.62 11.67
CA ILE A 148 -4.24 15.74 10.92
C ILE A 148 -5.74 15.84 11.24
N PRO A 149 -6.14 16.60 12.29
CA PRO A 149 -7.54 16.69 12.71
C PRO A 149 -8.53 17.10 11.59
N PRO A 150 -8.22 18.06 10.70
CA PRO A 150 -9.11 18.43 9.60
C PRO A 150 -9.39 17.30 8.59
N LEU A 151 -8.55 16.25 8.54
CA LEU A 151 -8.68 15.18 7.55
C LEU A 151 -9.92 14.30 7.81
N VAL A 152 -10.36 14.19 9.07
CA VAL A 152 -11.61 13.51 9.44
C VAL A 152 -12.82 14.18 8.80
N GLY A 153 -12.84 15.53 8.75
CA GLY A 153 -13.87 16.27 8.04
C GLY A 153 -13.86 16.01 6.53
N SER A 154 -12.68 15.73 5.97
CA SER A 154 -12.55 15.38 4.55
C SER A 154 -13.13 13.98 4.26
N PHE A 155 -13.04 13.03 5.20
CA PHE A 155 -13.70 11.72 5.05
C PHE A 155 -15.20 11.87 4.82
N LYS A 156 -15.87 12.72 5.61
CA LYS A 156 -17.30 13.00 5.47
C LYS A 156 -17.62 13.57 4.08
N LYS A 157 -16.84 14.55 3.61
CA LYS A 157 -17.00 15.14 2.27
C LYS A 157 -16.89 14.09 1.15
N ILE A 158 -15.92 13.18 1.23
CA ILE A 158 -15.78 12.10 0.22
C ILE A 158 -16.98 11.15 0.27
N ARG A 159 -17.60 10.94 1.43
CA ARG A 159 -18.82 10.11 1.56
C ARG A 159 -20.07 10.81 1.04
N GLU A 160 -20.13 12.13 1.13
CA GLU A 160 -21.19 12.93 0.49
C GLU A 160 -21.03 12.95 -1.04
N GLN A 161 -19.80 12.95 -1.54
CA GLN A 161 -19.50 13.02 -2.97
C GLN A 161 -19.51 11.67 -3.69
N TYR A 162 -19.14 10.58 -3.00
CA TYR A 162 -18.95 9.27 -3.63
C TYR A 162 -19.63 8.12 -2.87
N LEU A 163 -20.37 7.31 -3.61
CA LEU A 163 -21.07 6.14 -3.08
C LEU A 163 -20.10 5.07 -2.55
N LYS A 164 -20.56 4.26 -1.60
CA LYS A 164 -19.81 3.10 -1.07
C LYS A 164 -19.47 2.06 -2.16
N SER A 165 -20.28 1.97 -3.21
CA SER A 165 -20.02 1.13 -4.38
C SER A 165 -18.88 1.63 -5.26
N THR A 166 -18.52 2.91 -5.15
CA THR A 166 -17.40 3.50 -5.90
C THR A 166 -16.08 3.34 -5.16
N VAL A 167 -16.07 3.61 -3.86
CA VAL A 167 -14.90 3.40 -3.00
C VAL A 167 -15.35 3.03 -1.60
N LYS A 168 -14.74 2.01 -1.01
CA LYS A 168 -15.03 1.61 0.36
C LYS A 168 -14.41 2.61 1.31
N GLY A 169 -15.02 2.85 2.45
CA GLY A 169 -14.42 3.76 3.42
C GLY A 169 -13.09 3.26 3.98
N SER A 170 -12.85 1.93 4.01
CA SER A 170 -11.54 1.38 4.36
C SER A 170 -10.45 1.88 3.42
N ASP A 171 -10.75 1.89 2.11
CA ASP A 171 -9.79 2.26 1.07
C ASP A 171 -9.48 3.77 1.14
N ILE A 172 -10.45 4.58 1.59
CA ILE A 172 -10.23 6.00 1.87
C ILE A 172 -9.28 6.20 3.05
N MET A 173 -9.50 5.49 4.16
CA MET A 173 -8.62 5.59 5.33
C MET A 173 -7.22 5.07 5.02
N ASP A 174 -7.12 3.98 4.23
CA ASP A 174 -5.87 3.42 3.75
C ASP A 174 -5.12 4.47 2.89
N ALA A 175 -5.79 5.17 1.97
CA ALA A 175 -5.20 6.27 1.21
C ALA A 175 -4.79 7.47 2.08
N MET A 176 -5.62 7.85 3.06
CA MET A 176 -5.33 8.96 3.98
C MET A 176 -4.06 8.71 4.80
N ILE A 177 -3.91 7.51 5.38
CA ILE A 177 -2.74 7.21 6.21
C ILE A 177 -1.45 7.14 5.37
N MET A 178 -1.53 6.62 4.13
CA MET A 178 -0.41 6.62 3.20
C MET A 178 -0.02 8.05 2.80
N ALA A 179 -0.99 8.93 2.56
CA ALA A 179 -0.72 10.32 2.24
C ALA A 179 -0.07 11.08 3.41
N ILE A 180 -0.53 10.83 4.65
CA ILE A 180 0.11 11.35 5.87
C ILE A 180 1.55 10.85 5.99
N ALA A 181 1.77 9.54 5.77
CA ALA A 181 3.10 8.95 5.82
C ALA A 181 4.04 9.57 4.77
N ALA A 182 3.55 9.74 3.52
CA ALA A 182 4.29 10.36 2.44
C ALA A 182 4.71 11.80 2.80
N TRP A 183 3.77 12.60 3.29
CA TRP A 183 4.00 14.00 3.66
C TRP A 183 4.99 14.14 4.82
N LYS A 184 4.84 13.33 5.88
CA LYS A 184 5.80 13.37 7.01
C LYS A 184 7.19 12.89 6.63
N ALA A 185 7.27 11.99 5.65
CA ALA A 185 8.54 11.45 5.16
C ALA A 185 9.35 12.46 4.32
N GLU A 186 8.74 13.54 3.80
CA GLU A 186 9.46 14.62 3.09
C GLU A 186 10.50 15.32 3.98
N GLY A 187 10.34 15.29 5.30
CA GLY A 187 11.31 15.82 6.27
C GLY A 187 12.43 14.85 6.68
N MET A 188 12.67 13.76 5.93
CA MET A 188 13.60 12.65 6.26
C MET A 188 13.25 11.83 7.53
N ASN A 189 12.06 12.04 8.11
CA ASN A 189 11.57 11.25 9.24
C ASN A 189 10.84 9.97 8.78
N TYR A 190 11.52 9.11 8.04
CA TYR A 190 10.95 7.85 7.58
C TYR A 190 11.93 6.69 7.64
N THR A 191 11.37 5.51 7.85
CA THR A 191 12.06 4.23 7.79
C THR A 191 11.42 3.38 6.70
N THR A 192 12.17 2.38 6.28
CA THR A 192 11.80 1.44 5.24
C THR A 192 12.18 0.02 5.65
N PHE A 193 11.70 -0.97 4.91
CA PHE A 193 12.09 -2.36 5.14
C PHE A 193 12.84 -2.90 3.92
N PRO A 194 14.09 -3.39 4.05
CA PRO A 194 15.05 -3.09 5.14
C PRO A 194 15.41 -1.60 5.19
N GLU A 195 16.03 -1.12 6.27
CA GLU A 195 16.42 0.29 6.44
C GLU A 195 17.59 0.69 5.51
N GLN A 196 17.33 0.87 4.22
CA GLN A 196 18.29 1.21 3.15
C GLN A 196 17.60 2.03 2.04
N GLU A 197 18.32 2.77 1.19
CA GLU A 197 17.70 3.65 0.16
C GLU A 197 16.89 2.90 -0.92
N GLU A 198 17.20 1.62 -1.20
CA GLU A 198 16.55 0.80 -2.23
C GLU A 198 15.51 -0.19 -1.67
N SER A 199 14.69 0.27 -0.75
CA SER A 199 13.80 -0.57 0.05
C SER A 199 12.32 -0.23 -0.16
N CYS A 200 11.47 -1.19 0.22
CA CYS A 200 10.02 -1.10 0.06
C CYS A 200 9.35 -0.89 1.44
N ASN A 201 8.05 -0.60 1.48
CA ASN A 201 7.30 -0.35 2.72
C ASN A 201 7.74 0.92 3.49
N ILE A 202 7.72 2.06 2.80
CA ILE A 202 8.01 3.37 3.43
C ILE A 202 6.98 3.69 4.50
N HIS A 203 7.43 4.02 5.72
CA HIS A 203 6.57 4.44 6.81
C HIS A 203 7.25 5.49 7.69
N TYR A 204 6.45 6.25 8.44
CA TYR A 204 6.96 7.24 9.38
C TYR A 204 7.76 6.55 10.50
N SER A 205 8.89 7.12 10.88
CA SER A 205 9.80 6.49 11.86
C SER A 205 9.69 7.05 13.28
N GLY A 206 8.89 8.09 13.50
CA GLY A 206 8.92 8.82 14.77
C GLY A 206 10.13 9.75 14.85
N GLY A 207 9.95 10.84 15.61
CA GLY A 207 10.98 11.79 16.01
C GLY A 207 10.61 12.30 17.40
#